data_AF-A0A8T4TP87-F1
#
_entry.id   AF-A0A8T4TP87-F1
#
_cell.length_a   1.000
_cell.length_b   1.000
_cell.length_c   1.000
_cell.angle_alpha   90.00
_cell.angle_beta   90.00
_cell.angle_gamma   90.00
#
_symmetry.space_group_name_H-M   'P 1'
#
loop_
_entity.id
_entity.type
_entity.pdbx_description
1 polymer ?
#
loop_
_entity_poly.entity_id
_entity_poly.type
_entity_poly.pdbx_seq_one_letter_code
_entity_poly.pdbx_strand_id
1 'polypeptide(L)'
;MTKDPLYQDDKLKIGYLLDSIEDHLLYIGEEIELIIPRGILRELAKTPRGEIGSKIQNFNPNISFYLREQGIEINGLHVALCQAYAKEEEMINDFVKEGLREKISELEETIELLDS
;
A
#
# COMPACT_ATOMS: atom_id res chain seq x y z
N MET A 1 10.50 -11.23 0.62
CA MET A 1 10.26 -10.83 2.02
C MET A 1 9.82 -9.36 2.04
N THR A 2 8.73 -9.04 2.75
CA THR A 2 8.17 -7.68 2.89
C THR A 2 8.89 -6.88 3.98
N LYS A 3 9.22 -5.60 3.74
CA LYS A 3 9.88 -4.74 4.76
C LYS A 3 8.94 -4.37 5.89
N ASP A 4 7.77 -3.82 5.56
CA ASP A 4 6.74 -3.41 6.52
C ASP A 4 5.36 -3.78 5.98
N PRO A 5 4.49 -4.44 6.78
CA PRO A 5 3.12 -4.71 6.38
C PRO A 5 2.30 -3.41 6.42
N LEU A 6 1.73 -3.04 5.28
CA LEU A 6 0.69 -2.01 5.16
C LEU A 6 -0.67 -2.54 5.64
N TYR A 7 -0.87 -3.86 5.53
CA TYR A 7 -2.01 -4.60 6.05
C TYR A 7 -1.58 -6.03 6.39
N GLN A 8 -2.12 -6.60 7.46
CA GLN A 8 -1.91 -8.02 7.78
C GLN A 8 -3.06 -8.59 8.61
N ASP A 9 -3.55 -9.76 8.20
CA ASP A 9 -4.36 -10.68 8.99
C ASP A 9 -3.88 -12.14 8.78
N ASP A 10 -4.65 -13.12 9.28
CA ASP A 10 -4.30 -14.55 9.21
C ASP A 10 -4.15 -15.09 7.77
N LYS A 11 -4.80 -14.48 6.79
CA LYS A 11 -4.91 -14.99 5.41
C LYS A 11 -4.47 -14.00 4.33
N LEU A 12 -4.33 -12.73 4.66
CA LEU A 12 -3.94 -11.67 3.75
C LEU A 12 -2.81 -10.84 4.37
N LYS A 13 -1.76 -10.61 3.59
CA LYS A 13 -0.73 -9.64 3.94
C LYS A 13 -0.42 -8.78 2.73
N ILE A 14 -0.33 -7.47 2.93
CA ILE A 14 0.09 -6.52 1.91
C ILE A 14 1.22 -5.69 2.51
N GLY A 15 2.34 -5.59 1.80
CA GLY A 15 3.46 -4.74 2.21
C GLY A 15 4.35 -4.41 1.03
N TYR A 16 5.36 -3.58 1.26
CA TYR A 16 6.32 -3.23 0.21
C TYR A 16 7.15 -4.42 -0.24
N LEU A 17 7.35 -4.54 -1.55
CA LEU A 17 8.37 -5.42 -2.10
C LEU A 17 9.75 -4.91 -1.65
N LEU A 18 10.66 -5.83 -1.29
CA LEU A 18 12.00 -5.45 -0.85
C LEU A 18 12.65 -4.52 -1.89
N ASP A 19 13.14 -3.38 -1.42
CA ASP A 19 13.86 -2.37 -2.22
C ASP A 19 13.04 -1.71 -3.33
N SER A 20 11.70 -1.79 -3.28
CA SER A 20 10.79 -1.01 -4.13
C SER A 20 9.82 -0.19 -3.29
N ILE A 21 9.72 1.11 -3.60
CA ILE A 21 8.67 2.00 -3.08
C ILE A 21 7.47 2.07 -4.04
N GLU A 22 7.60 1.47 -5.23
CA GLU A 22 6.57 1.49 -6.26
C GLU A 22 5.81 0.16 -6.34
N ASP A 23 6.32 -0.92 -5.73
CA ASP A 23 5.72 -2.24 -5.80
C ASP A 23 5.37 -2.78 -4.43
N HIS A 24 4.23 -3.45 -4.38
CA HIS A 24 3.72 -4.13 -3.21
C HIS A 24 3.68 -5.64 -3.46
N LEU A 25 3.70 -6.39 -2.37
CA LEU A 25 3.51 -7.82 -2.37
C LEU A 25 2.23 -8.15 -1.62
N LEU A 26 1.27 -8.75 -2.33
CA LEU A 26 0.06 -9.33 -1.78
C LEU A 26 0.29 -10.83 -1.56
N TYR A 27 0.18 -11.25 -0.30
CA TYR A 27 0.11 -12.64 0.10
C TYR A 27 -1.34 -13.05 0.29
N ILE A 28 -1.72 -14.19 -0.28
CA ILE A 28 -3.03 -14.84 -0.07
C ILE A 28 -2.77 -16.25 0.47
N GLY A 29 -3.11 -16.46 1.73
CA GLY A 29 -2.69 -17.64 2.49
C GLY A 29 -1.16 -17.69 2.66
N GLU A 30 -0.60 -18.89 2.70
CA GLU A 30 0.85 -19.11 2.87
C GLU A 30 1.60 -19.28 1.53
N GLU A 31 0.88 -19.52 0.43
CA GLU A 31 1.47 -20.03 -0.81
C GLU A 31 1.43 -19.07 -1.99
N ILE A 32 0.47 -18.13 -2.00
CA ILE A 32 0.24 -17.26 -3.17
C ILE A 32 0.85 -15.89 -2.90
N GLU A 33 1.82 -15.52 -3.74
CA GLU A 33 2.44 -14.20 -3.75
C GLU A 33 2.14 -13.50 -5.09
N LEU A 34 1.61 -12.28 -5.02
CA LEU A 34 1.29 -11.46 -6.19
C LEU A 34 1.93 -10.07 -6.03
N ILE A 35 2.60 -9.59 -7.08
CA ILE A 35 3.15 -8.23 -7.11
C ILE A 35 2.05 -7.26 -7.56
N ILE A 36 1.79 -6.22 -6.75
CA ILE A 36 0.82 -5.16 -7.04
C ILE A 36 1.60 -3.84 -7.20
N PRO A 37 1.73 -3.30 -8.43
CA PRO A 37 2.29 -1.96 -8.61
C PRO A 37 1.46 -0.90 -7.88
N ARG A 38 2.08 0.16 -7.40
CA ARG A 38 1.44 1.24 -6.63
C ARG A 38 0.28 1.88 -7.36
N GLY A 39 0.43 2.08 -8.67
CA GLY A 39 -0.67 2.56 -9.52
C GLY A 39 -1.89 1.65 -9.48
N ILE A 40 -1.68 0.34 -9.46
CA ILE A 40 -2.73 -0.67 -9.36
C ILE A 40 -3.33 -0.72 -7.95
N LEU A 41 -2.50 -0.68 -6.89
CA LEU A 41 -3.00 -0.63 -5.51
C LEU A 41 -3.95 0.56 -5.34
N ARG A 42 -3.53 1.75 -5.77
CA ARG A 42 -4.34 2.98 -5.75
C ARG A 42 -5.64 2.82 -6.56
N GLU A 43 -5.56 2.25 -7.76
CA GLU A 43 -6.74 2.04 -8.61
C GLU A 43 -7.74 1.10 -7.93
N LEU A 44 -7.28 -0.06 -7.46
CA LEU A 44 -8.12 -1.08 -6.83
C LEU A 44 -8.73 -0.55 -5.52
N ALA A 45 -7.96 0.14 -4.68
CA ALA A 45 -8.44 0.71 -3.42
C ALA A 45 -9.49 1.81 -3.60
N LYS A 46 -9.47 2.53 -4.73
CA LYS A 46 -10.44 3.60 -5.06
C LYS A 46 -11.62 3.09 -5.89
N THR A 47 -11.60 1.82 -6.30
CA THR A 47 -12.66 1.24 -7.12
C THR A 47 -13.93 1.06 -6.30
N PRO A 48 -15.12 1.46 -6.80
CA PRO A 48 -16.37 1.19 -6.10
C PRO A 48 -16.60 -0.31 -5.85
N ARG A 49 -17.18 -0.65 -4.71
CA ARG A 49 -17.39 -2.05 -4.29
C ARG A 49 -18.17 -2.90 -5.31
N GLY A 50 -19.06 -2.30 -6.10
CA GLY A 50 -19.80 -3.01 -7.15
C GLY A 50 -18.94 -3.41 -8.36
N GLU A 51 -17.80 -2.76 -8.56
CA GLU A 51 -16.93 -2.91 -9.74
C GLU A 51 -15.64 -3.67 -9.42
N ILE A 52 -15.30 -3.79 -8.14
CA ILE A 52 -14.03 -4.36 -7.68
C ILE A 52 -13.78 -5.77 -8.21
N GLY A 53 -14.83 -6.59 -8.33
CA GLY A 53 -14.70 -7.95 -8.82
C GLY A 53 -14.10 -8.03 -10.23
N SER A 54 -14.63 -7.22 -11.14
CA SER A 54 -14.13 -7.12 -12.51
C SER A 54 -12.71 -6.54 -12.55
N LYS A 55 -12.45 -5.48 -11.78
CA LYS A 55 -11.14 -4.82 -11.75
C LYS A 55 -10.03 -5.73 -11.23
N ILE A 56 -10.26 -6.44 -10.13
CA ILE A 56 -9.29 -7.38 -9.56
C ILE A 56 -9.06 -8.56 -10.53
N GLN A 57 -10.09 -9.07 -11.20
CA GLN A 57 -9.93 -10.13 -12.22
C GLN A 57 -9.15 -9.67 -13.46
N ASN A 58 -9.31 -8.41 -13.87
CA ASN A 58 -8.51 -7.85 -14.97
C ASN A 58 -7.05 -7.69 -14.57
N PHE A 59 -6.77 -7.34 -13.30
CA PHE A 59 -5.41 -7.31 -12.76
C PHE A 59 -4.79 -8.71 -12.70
N ASN A 60 -5.52 -9.69 -12.17
CA ASN A 60 -5.09 -11.08 -12.16
C ASN A 60 -6.29 -12.03 -12.32
N PRO A 61 -6.43 -12.73 -13.46
CA PRO A 61 -7.60 -13.57 -13.73
C PRO A 61 -7.82 -14.70 -12.70
N ASN A 62 -6.76 -15.16 -12.04
CA ASN A 62 -6.82 -16.30 -11.12
C ASN A 62 -7.09 -15.89 -9.67
N ILE A 63 -7.09 -14.59 -9.35
CA ILE A 63 -7.23 -14.11 -7.97
C ILE A 63 -8.53 -14.56 -7.31
N SER A 64 -9.63 -14.65 -8.06
CA SER A 64 -10.91 -15.15 -7.54
C SER A 64 -10.84 -16.62 -7.15
N PHE A 65 -10.01 -17.41 -7.84
CA PHE A 65 -9.74 -18.79 -7.48
C PHE A 65 -8.90 -18.85 -6.19
N TYR A 66 -7.80 -18.09 -6.11
CA TYR A 66 -6.93 -18.07 -4.92
C TYR A 66 -7.67 -17.62 -3.66
N LEU A 67 -8.49 -16.57 -3.76
CA LEU A 67 -9.31 -16.09 -2.65
C LEU A 67 -10.30 -17.16 -2.18
N ARG A 68 -10.93 -17.87 -3.12
CA ARG A 68 -11.90 -18.93 -2.80
C ARG A 68 -11.25 -20.11 -2.08
N GLU A 69 -10.08 -20.54 -2.54
CA GLU A 69 -9.31 -21.62 -1.88
C GLU A 69 -8.97 -21.27 -0.42
N GLN A 70 -8.70 -19.99 -0.15
CA GLN A 70 -8.45 -19.50 1.20
C GLN A 70 -9.72 -19.11 1.98
N GLY A 71 -10.91 -19.24 1.39
CA GLY A 71 -12.18 -18.84 2.01
C GLY A 71 -12.27 -17.33 2.28
N ILE A 72 -11.71 -16.51 1.39
CA ILE A 72 -11.70 -15.05 1.46
C ILE A 72 -12.70 -14.52 0.43
N GLU A 73 -13.59 -13.63 0.87
CA GLU A 73 -14.47 -12.92 -0.06
C GLU A 73 -13.72 -11.80 -0.78
N ILE A 74 -14.13 -11.50 -2.02
CA ILE A 74 -13.55 -10.40 -2.79
C ILE A 74 -13.66 -9.05 -2.08
N ASN A 75 -14.72 -8.87 -1.29
CA ASN A 75 -14.91 -7.70 -0.45
C ASN A 75 -13.90 -7.63 0.70
N GLY A 76 -13.50 -8.77 1.26
CA GLY A 76 -12.44 -8.85 2.27
C GLY A 76 -11.10 -8.40 1.71
N LEU A 77 -10.74 -8.90 0.52
CA LEU A 77 -9.56 -8.41 -0.20
C LEU A 77 -9.65 -6.90 -0.48
N HIS A 78 -10.82 -6.41 -0.91
CA HIS A 78 -11.00 -4.98 -1.17
C HIS A 78 -10.76 -4.13 0.07
N VAL A 79 -11.27 -4.54 1.24
CA VAL A 79 -11.03 -3.85 2.51
C VAL A 79 -9.53 -3.83 2.84
N ALA A 80 -8.83 -4.95 2.67
CA ALA A 80 -7.38 -5.02 2.88
C ALA A 80 -6.62 -4.05 1.96
N LEU A 81 -6.99 -3.98 0.68
CA LEU A 81 -6.41 -3.04 -0.29
C LEU A 81 -6.66 -1.58 0.10
N CYS A 82 -7.88 -1.24 0.54
CA CYS A 82 -8.20 0.11 1.01
C CYS A 82 -7.38 0.50 2.25
N GLN A 83 -7.23 -0.41 3.21
CA GLN A 83 -6.45 -0.16 4.42
C GLN A 83 -4.96 -0.02 4.13
N ALA A 84 -4.41 -0.90 3.27
CA ALA A 84 -3.03 -0.82 2.84
C ALA A 84 -2.75 0.52 2.13
N TYR A 85 -3.65 0.94 1.23
CA TYR A 85 -3.55 2.23 0.55
C TYR A 85 -3.63 3.42 1.51
N ALA A 86 -4.56 3.39 2.47
CA ALA A 86 -4.66 4.45 3.48
C ALA A 86 -3.39 4.56 4.34
N LYS A 87 -2.79 3.41 4.69
CA LYS A 87 -1.54 3.37 5.46
C LYS A 87 -0.35 3.90 4.65
N GLU A 88 -0.25 3.53 3.38
CA GLU A 88 0.76 4.10 2.47
C GLU A 88 0.65 5.63 2.42
N GLU A 89 -0.56 6.16 2.23
CA GLU A 89 -0.77 7.61 2.14
C GLU A 89 -0.42 8.31 3.46
N GLU A 90 -0.71 7.71 4.62
CA GLU A 90 -0.29 8.22 5.93
C GLU A 90 1.24 8.32 6.01
N MET A 91 1.95 7.24 5.68
CA MET A 91 3.42 7.18 5.74
C MET A 91 4.06 8.20 4.78
N ILE A 92 3.53 8.35 3.57
CA ILE A 92 4.03 9.33 2.60
C ILE A 92 3.81 10.75 3.12
N ASN A 93 2.62 11.04 3.67
CA ASN A 93 2.34 12.36 4.22
C ASN A 93 3.25 12.69 5.39
N ASP A 94 3.55 11.73 6.26
CA ASP A 94 4.42 11.96 7.40
C ASP A 94 5.88 12.15 6.96
N PHE A 95 6.36 11.36 6.00
CA PHE A 95 7.67 11.56 5.38
C PHE A 95 7.82 12.96 4.76
N VAL A 96 6.81 13.42 4.02
CA VAL A 96 6.83 14.78 3.44
C VAL A 96 6.83 15.86 4.52
N LYS A 97 6.04 15.70 5.59
CA LYS A 97 6.01 16.67 6.71
C LYS A 97 7.35 16.74 7.43
N GLU A 98 8.00 15.60 7.67
CA GLU A 98 9.31 15.55 8.31
C GLU A 98 10.38 16.26 7.47
N GLY A 99 10.46 15.93 6.17
CA GLY A 99 11.41 16.60 5.28
C GLY A 99 11.15 18.10 5.11
N LEU A 100 9.89 18.56 5.21
CA LEU A 100 9.57 19.98 5.24
C LEU A 100 10.01 20.65 6.54
N ARG A 101 9.85 19.97 7.69
CA ARG A 101 10.29 20.51 9.00
C ARG A 101 11.80 20.66 9.07
N GLU A 102 12.56 19.69 8.56
CA GLU A 102 14.02 19.77 8.49
C GLU A 102 14.46 20.99 7.68
N LYS A 103 13.88 21.18 6.48
CA LYS A 103 14.18 22.35 5.64
C LYS A 103 13.82 23.69 6.29
N ILE A 104 12.74 23.76 7.06
CA ILE A 104 12.38 24.97 7.79
C ILE A 104 13.43 25.26 8.88
N SER A 105 13.86 24.25 9.64
CA SER A 105 14.90 24.39 10.66
C SER A 105 16.22 24.90 10.07
N GLU A 106 16.66 24.34 8.94
CA GLU A 106 17.89 24.78 8.24
C GLU A 106 17.81 26.25 7.78
N LEU A 107 16.63 26.69 7.35
CA LEU A 107 16.40 28.08 6.94
C LEU A 107 16.41 29.04 8.14
N GLU A 108 15.80 28.64 9.25
CA GLU A 108 15.79 29.43 10.49
C GLU A 108 17.22 29.64 11.02
N GLU A 109 18.03 28.58 11.09
CA GLU A 109 19.45 28.68 11.46
C GLU A 109 20.25 29.60 10.52
N THR A 110 19.98 29.54 9.22
CA THR A 110 20.64 30.41 8.23
C THR A 110 20.28 31.88 8.43
N ILE A 111 19.03 32.18 8.77
CA ILE A 111 18.58 33.57 9.04
C ILE A 111 19.28 34.11 10.30
N GLU A 112 19.35 33.32 11.37
CA GLU A 112 20.04 33.72 12.61
C GLU A 112 21.51 34.08 12.37
N LEU A 113 22.21 33.33 11.51
CA LEU A 113 23.59 33.61 11.13
C LEU A 113 23.77 34.88 10.28
N LEU A 114 22.75 35.28 9.52
CA LEU A 114 22.78 36.50 8.70
C LEU A 114 22.51 37.76 9.52
N ASP A 115 21.79 37.62 10.64
CA ASP A 115 21.46 38.72 11.55
C ASP A 115 22.56 38.98 12.62
N SER A 116 23.61 38.13 12.67
CA SER A 116 24.77 38.24 13.57
C SER A 116 26.02 38.82 12.91
#